data_AF-K0SNR4-F1
#
_entry.id   AF-K0SNR4-F1
#
_cell.length_a   1.000
_cell.length_b   1.000
_cell.length_c   1.000
_cell.angle_alpha   90.00
_cell.angle_beta   90.00
_cell.angle_gamma   90.00
#
_symmetry.space_group_name_H-M   'P 1'
#
loop_
_entity.id
_entity.type
_entity.pdbx_description
1 polymer ?
#
loop_
_entity_poly.entity_id
_entity_poly.type
_entity_poly.pdbx_seq_one_letter_code
_entity_poly.pdbx_strand_id
1 'polypeptide(L)'
;MSSSKEAISQPRPGATPTADKASSASATSGASPKKDASNTAAGEYLLDRLRILLNRLQATQEILQNWPETRGAETEKTTEKLIASIRKIVLGLRAVERHVNGTGPANQGASESISPEALRAFRTSLETKCPIPLDLLDLMDVNPPSFGLNPQVYARGLMKEAIKQLAGYERRKRALEMLGSALEKGMGEAEKDVGSAESQTPKEKVTVNTTRKRKSDELDLEDDESKRNKIEH
;
A
#
# COMPACT_ATOMS: atom_id res chain seq x y z
N MET A 1 -39.72 34.53 -20.12
CA MET A 1 -38.82 35.64 -20.49
C MET A 1 -38.72 36.58 -19.31
N SER A 2 -37.66 36.42 -18.50
CA SER A 2 -37.22 37.44 -17.54
C SER A 2 -35.73 37.25 -17.35
N SER A 3 -34.98 38.10 -18.06
CA SER A 3 -33.54 38.27 -17.94
C SER A 3 -33.23 39.06 -16.68
N SER A 4 -32.20 38.65 -15.94
CA SER A 4 -31.35 39.46 -15.05
C SER A 4 -30.40 38.50 -14.31
N LYS A 5 -29.13 38.76 -14.05
CA LYS A 5 -28.09 39.66 -14.57
C LYS A 5 -26.84 39.16 -13.83
N GLU A 6 -25.75 38.93 -14.56
CA GLU A 6 -24.47 38.45 -14.01
C GLU A 6 -23.83 39.46 -13.05
N ALA A 7 -23.12 38.95 -12.04
CA ALA A 7 -22.07 39.69 -11.35
C ALA A 7 -20.85 38.76 -11.17
N ILE A 8 -19.93 38.88 -12.11
CA ILE A 8 -18.58 38.31 -12.11
C ILE A 8 -17.73 39.16 -11.16
N SER A 9 -17.08 38.51 -10.19
CA SER A 9 -16.11 39.15 -9.28
C SER A 9 -14.84 38.30 -9.17
N GLN A 10 -13.78 38.77 -9.81
CA GLN A 10 -12.37 38.40 -9.61
C GLN A 10 -11.49 39.58 -10.09
N PRO A 11 -10.18 39.59 -9.85
CA PRO A 11 -9.46 39.48 -8.58
C PRO A 11 -8.54 40.70 -8.36
N ARG A 12 -8.03 40.92 -7.14
CA ARG A 12 -6.99 41.93 -6.86
C ARG A 12 -5.62 41.26 -6.65
N PRO A 13 -4.56 41.68 -7.35
CA PRO A 13 -3.19 41.23 -7.09
C PRO A 13 -2.44 42.22 -6.19
N GLY A 14 -1.45 41.72 -5.46
CA GLY A 14 -0.33 42.51 -4.95
C GLY A 14 -0.08 42.38 -3.45
N ALA A 15 0.99 41.66 -3.10
CA ALA A 15 2.13 42.15 -2.32
C ALA A 15 2.92 40.97 -1.70
N THR A 16 4.10 40.71 -2.24
CA THR A 16 5.22 40.08 -1.51
C THR A 16 5.73 41.04 -0.43
N PRO A 17 6.29 40.55 0.70
CA PRO A 17 7.76 40.62 0.78
C PRO A 17 8.45 39.49 1.59
N THR A 18 9.68 39.22 1.14
CA THR A 18 10.91 38.89 1.89
C THR A 18 10.95 37.72 2.88
N ALA A 19 11.83 36.79 2.53
CA ALA A 19 12.49 35.83 3.40
C ALA A 19 13.22 36.50 4.57
N ASP A 20 13.19 35.87 5.74
CA ASP A 20 14.43 35.61 6.48
C ASP A 20 14.26 34.59 7.63
N LYS A 21 15.29 33.75 7.72
CA LYS A 21 15.90 33.17 8.93
C LYS A 21 15.30 31.94 9.61
N ALA A 22 16.16 30.94 9.65
CA ALA A 22 16.09 29.66 10.34
C ALA A 22 16.17 29.75 11.87
N SER A 23 15.53 28.78 12.55
CA SER A 23 16.00 28.06 13.74
C SER A 23 14.92 27.06 14.17
N SER A 24 15.09 25.76 13.94
CA SER A 24 15.70 24.77 14.86
C SER A 24 14.83 24.43 16.09
N ALA A 25 14.26 23.22 16.03
CA ALA A 25 13.99 22.25 17.10
C ALA A 25 13.04 22.62 18.26
N SER A 26 11.98 21.82 18.44
CA SER A 26 11.96 20.76 19.48
C SER A 26 10.52 20.34 19.82
N ALA A 27 10.24 19.06 19.55
CA ALA A 27 9.29 18.16 20.22
C ALA A 27 8.03 18.74 20.87
N THR A 28 6.92 18.73 20.12
CA THR A 28 5.58 18.56 20.67
C THR A 28 5.17 17.08 20.57
N SER A 29 5.76 16.22 21.41
CA SER A 29 5.20 14.89 21.68
C SER A 29 4.17 15.00 22.80
N GLY A 30 3.05 15.67 22.50
CA GLY A 30 1.85 15.73 23.33
C GLY A 30 0.86 14.64 22.90
N ALA A 31 0.48 13.80 23.85
CA ALA A 31 -0.33 12.60 23.72
C ALA A 31 -1.62 12.70 22.87
N SER A 32 -1.90 11.63 22.11
CA SER A 32 -3.27 11.07 21.98
C SER A 32 -3.25 9.59 21.54
N PRO A 33 -3.08 8.63 22.47
CA PRO A 33 -3.10 7.18 22.17
C PRO A 33 -4.50 6.56 22.15
N LYS A 34 -5.58 7.32 22.44
CA LYS A 34 -6.91 6.74 22.67
C LYS A 34 -7.71 6.42 21.39
N LYS A 35 -7.38 7.04 20.26
CA LYS A 35 -8.20 6.90 19.03
C LYS A 35 -7.93 5.57 18.31
N ASP A 36 -6.69 5.11 18.32
CA ASP A 36 -6.30 3.88 17.62
C ASP A 36 -6.88 2.63 18.27
N ALA A 37 -6.98 2.60 19.61
CA ALA A 37 -7.58 1.47 20.33
C ALA A 37 -9.04 1.18 19.93
N SER A 38 -9.84 2.23 19.66
CA SER A 38 -11.23 2.08 19.24
C SER A 38 -11.40 1.53 17.81
N ASN A 39 -10.46 1.84 16.92
CA ASN A 39 -10.45 1.31 15.56
C ASN A 39 -10.07 -0.17 15.55
N THR A 40 -9.10 -0.56 16.39
CA THR A 40 -8.69 -1.96 16.54
C THR A 40 -9.85 -2.83 17.04
N ALA A 41 -10.58 -2.39 18.07
CA ALA A 41 -11.73 -3.13 18.59
C ALA A 41 -12.84 -3.34 17.55
N ALA A 42 -13.12 -2.32 16.72
CA ALA A 42 -14.10 -2.44 15.63
C ALA A 42 -13.66 -3.43 14.54
N GLY A 43 -12.36 -3.46 14.22
CA GLY A 43 -11.76 -4.42 13.29
C GLY A 43 -11.77 -5.85 13.83
N GLU A 44 -11.38 -6.05 15.09
CA GLU A 44 -11.37 -7.36 15.76
C GLU A 44 -12.77 -7.97 15.81
N TYR A 45 -13.79 -7.16 16.12
CA TYR A 45 -15.17 -7.61 16.08
C TYR A 45 -15.61 -8.05 14.68
N LEU A 46 -15.24 -7.31 13.63
CA LEU A 46 -15.53 -7.71 12.26
C LEU A 46 -14.89 -9.06 11.94
N LEU A 47 -13.63 -9.26 12.33
CA LEU A 47 -12.92 -10.52 12.14
C LEU A 47 -13.61 -11.68 12.88
N ASP A 48 -14.06 -11.45 14.11
CA ASP A 48 -14.76 -12.48 14.87
C ASP A 48 -16.11 -12.86 14.23
N ARG A 49 -16.86 -11.86 13.73
CA ARG A 49 -18.10 -12.10 12.97
C ARG A 49 -17.86 -12.90 11.70
N LEU A 50 -16.79 -12.61 10.97
CA LEU A 50 -16.39 -13.36 9.77
C LEU A 50 -16.00 -14.81 10.12
N ARG A 51 -15.27 -15.03 11.22
CA ARG A 51 -14.94 -16.39 11.71
C ARG A 51 -16.19 -17.18 12.06
N ILE A 52 -17.13 -16.58 12.78
CA ILE A 52 -18.41 -17.22 13.12
C ILE A 52 -19.18 -17.58 11.84
N LEU A 53 -19.17 -16.71 10.83
CA LEU A 53 -19.84 -16.98 9.55
C LEU A 53 -19.20 -18.15 8.79
N LEU A 54 -17.87 -18.18 8.71
CA LEU A 54 -17.12 -19.28 8.10
C LEU A 54 -17.40 -20.62 8.79
N ASN A 55 -17.39 -20.65 10.14
CA ASN A 55 -17.72 -21.85 10.90
C ASN A 55 -19.16 -22.32 10.63
N ARG A 56 -20.12 -21.39 10.45
CA ARG A 56 -21.50 -21.74 10.09
C ARG A 56 -21.61 -22.30 8.67
N LEU A 57 -20.85 -21.76 7.71
CA LEU A 57 -20.77 -22.28 6.35
C LEU A 57 -20.20 -23.70 6.34
N GLN A 58 -19.09 -23.92 7.06
CA GLN A 58 -18.50 -25.25 7.22
C GLN A 58 -19.49 -26.25 7.83
N ALA A 59 -20.15 -25.90 8.93
CA ALA A 59 -21.16 -26.76 9.54
C ALA A 59 -22.34 -27.07 8.59
N THR A 60 -22.70 -26.11 7.70
CA THR A 60 -23.74 -26.33 6.69
C THR A 60 -23.26 -27.26 5.58
N GLN A 61 -21.99 -27.16 5.19
CA GLN A 61 -21.36 -28.10 4.26
C GLN A 61 -21.35 -29.52 4.84
N GLU A 62 -21.07 -29.69 6.13
CA GLU A 62 -21.14 -31.01 6.80
C GLU A 62 -22.55 -31.59 6.79
N ILE A 63 -23.59 -30.77 6.96
CA ILE A 63 -24.99 -31.22 6.83
C ILE A 63 -25.29 -31.69 5.39
N LEU A 64 -24.78 -30.99 4.39
CA LEU A 64 -24.94 -31.36 2.98
C LEU A 64 -24.16 -32.62 2.60
N GLN A 65 -22.97 -32.82 3.18
CA GLN A 65 -22.19 -34.04 2.98
C GLN A 65 -22.85 -35.26 3.61
N ASN A 66 -23.53 -35.08 4.74
CA ASN A 66 -24.28 -36.14 5.43
C ASN A 66 -25.76 -36.16 5.03
N TRP A 67 -26.09 -35.70 3.82
CA TRP A 67 -27.48 -35.66 3.38
C TRP A 67 -28.04 -37.07 3.21
N PRO A 68 -29.21 -37.41 3.79
CA PRO A 68 -29.76 -38.75 3.71
C PRO A 68 -30.18 -39.07 2.27
N GLU A 69 -29.72 -40.20 1.74
CA GLU A 69 -30.06 -40.69 0.39
C GLU A 69 -31.49 -41.25 0.30
N THR A 70 -32.02 -41.76 1.42
CA THR A 70 -33.36 -42.33 1.49
C THR A 70 -34.38 -41.30 1.95
N ARG A 71 -35.54 -41.23 1.28
CA ARG A 71 -36.67 -40.41 1.71
C ARG A 71 -37.32 -41.03 2.95
N GLY A 72 -37.30 -40.31 4.05
CA GLY A 72 -37.98 -40.70 5.29
C GLY A 72 -38.05 -39.56 6.30
N ALA A 73 -38.49 -39.87 7.52
CA ALA A 73 -38.60 -38.89 8.61
C ALA A 73 -37.25 -38.23 8.99
N GLU A 74 -36.12 -38.88 8.67
CA GLU A 74 -34.78 -38.31 8.85
C GLU A 74 -34.47 -37.21 7.81
N THR A 75 -35.00 -37.32 6.61
CA THR A 75 -34.88 -36.31 5.55
C THR A 75 -35.55 -35.01 5.95
N GLU A 76 -36.75 -35.07 6.54
CA GLU A 76 -37.49 -33.88 7.00
C GLU A 76 -36.72 -33.14 8.09
N LYS A 77 -36.25 -33.87 9.13
CA LYS A 77 -35.43 -33.30 10.21
C LYS A 77 -34.13 -32.69 9.70
N THR A 78 -33.48 -33.32 8.72
CA THR A 78 -32.23 -32.82 8.13
C THR A 78 -32.49 -31.57 7.28
N THR A 79 -33.61 -31.53 6.57
CA THR A 79 -34.05 -30.35 5.80
C THR A 79 -34.37 -29.17 6.70
N GLU A 80 -35.08 -29.38 7.81
CA GLU A 80 -35.34 -28.34 8.81
C GLU A 80 -34.05 -27.77 9.40
N LYS A 81 -33.09 -28.65 9.75
CA LYS A 81 -31.75 -28.24 10.22
C LYS A 81 -31.01 -27.42 9.18
N LEU A 82 -31.03 -27.84 7.91
CA LEU A 82 -30.40 -27.10 6.81
C LEU A 82 -31.02 -25.70 6.65
N ILE A 83 -32.36 -25.61 6.61
CA ILE A 83 -33.07 -24.33 6.50
C ILE A 83 -32.72 -23.41 7.69
N ALA A 84 -32.68 -23.96 8.90
CA ALA A 84 -32.29 -23.20 10.09
C ALA A 84 -30.84 -22.69 10.00
N SER A 85 -29.91 -23.52 9.52
CA SER A 85 -28.51 -23.14 9.30
C SER A 85 -28.36 -22.05 8.22
N ILE A 86 -29.07 -22.17 7.10
CA ILE A 86 -29.09 -21.15 6.04
C ILE A 86 -29.63 -19.82 6.59
N ARG A 87 -30.72 -19.83 7.36
CA ARG A 87 -31.25 -18.62 8.01
C ARG A 87 -30.22 -17.98 8.93
N LYS A 88 -29.47 -18.77 9.71
CA LYS A 88 -28.37 -18.26 10.57
C LYS A 88 -27.23 -17.65 9.75
N ILE A 89 -26.90 -18.19 8.58
CA ILE A 89 -25.89 -17.64 7.66
C ILE A 89 -26.37 -16.29 7.12
N VAL A 90 -27.60 -16.21 6.59
CA VAL A 90 -28.17 -14.97 6.06
C VAL A 90 -28.21 -13.86 7.12
N LEU A 91 -28.60 -14.20 8.36
CA LEU A 91 -28.57 -13.24 9.47
C LEU A 91 -27.14 -12.80 9.82
N GLY A 92 -26.17 -13.71 9.75
CA GLY A 92 -24.75 -13.41 9.96
C GLY A 92 -24.21 -12.46 8.88
N LEU A 93 -24.50 -12.73 7.60
CA LEU A 93 -24.13 -11.87 6.48
C LEU A 93 -24.68 -10.45 6.64
N ARG A 94 -25.98 -10.32 6.97
CA ARG A 94 -26.60 -9.02 7.24
C ARG A 94 -25.93 -8.28 8.40
N ALA A 95 -25.47 -9.00 9.43
CA ALA A 95 -24.76 -8.38 10.55
C ALA A 95 -23.38 -7.84 10.14
N VAL A 96 -22.64 -8.61 9.32
CA VAL A 96 -21.34 -8.19 8.75
C VAL A 96 -21.53 -6.98 7.84
N GLU A 97 -22.50 -7.03 6.93
CA GLU A 97 -22.84 -5.92 6.03
C GLU A 97 -23.15 -4.65 6.81
N ARG A 98 -23.96 -4.74 7.88
CA ARG A 98 -24.28 -3.59 8.72
C ARG A 98 -23.07 -3.00 9.43
N HIS A 99 -22.13 -3.84 9.84
CA HIS A 99 -20.88 -3.43 10.48
C HIS A 99 -19.99 -2.66 9.51
N VAL A 100 -19.77 -3.22 8.31
CA VAL A 100 -18.98 -2.60 7.24
C VAL A 100 -19.63 -1.29 6.77
N ASN A 101 -20.96 -1.27 6.65
CA ASN A 101 -21.68 -0.06 6.24
C ASN A 101 -21.79 0.99 7.35
N GLY A 102 -21.40 0.68 8.59
CA GLY A 102 -21.50 1.60 9.73
C GLY A 102 -22.93 1.83 10.23
N THR A 103 -23.90 1.04 9.75
CA THR A 103 -25.29 1.07 10.21
C THR A 103 -25.49 0.43 11.59
N GLY A 104 -24.44 -0.15 12.17
CA GLY A 104 -24.40 -0.67 13.53
C GLY A 104 -25.26 -1.94 13.73
N PRO A 105 -25.09 -2.63 14.88
CA PRO A 105 -25.93 -3.76 15.22
C PRO A 105 -27.35 -3.28 15.55
N ALA A 106 -28.30 -3.54 14.66
CA ALA A 106 -29.72 -3.34 14.95
C ALA A 106 -30.17 -4.37 16.00
N ASN A 107 -30.23 -3.96 17.27
CA ASN A 107 -30.94 -4.63 18.36
C ASN A 107 -30.72 -6.15 18.47
N GLN A 108 -29.51 -6.60 18.79
CA GLN A 108 -29.30 -7.96 19.32
C GLN A 108 -28.45 -7.88 20.59
N GLY A 109 -29.06 -8.29 21.70
CA GLY A 109 -28.61 -8.01 23.05
C GLY A 109 -27.22 -8.55 23.42
N ALA A 110 -26.65 -7.87 24.42
CA ALA A 110 -25.67 -8.37 25.38
C ALA A 110 -24.23 -8.68 24.91
N SER A 111 -23.78 -8.28 23.73
CA SER A 111 -22.35 -8.34 23.38
C SER A 111 -21.86 -6.95 23.00
N GLU A 112 -21.03 -6.39 23.88
CA GLU A 112 -20.20 -5.17 23.75
C GLU A 112 -20.62 -4.25 22.61
N SER A 113 -21.48 -3.29 22.93
CA SER A 113 -21.94 -2.29 21.98
C SER A 113 -20.76 -1.41 21.54
N ILE A 114 -20.17 -1.73 20.39
CA ILE A 114 -19.21 -0.85 19.73
C ILE A 114 -19.94 0.45 19.41
N SER A 115 -19.35 1.58 19.80
CA SER A 115 -19.99 2.87 19.58
C SER A 115 -20.11 3.15 18.07
N PRO A 116 -21.21 3.78 17.61
CA PRO A 116 -21.37 4.13 16.19
C PRO A 116 -20.27 5.08 15.70
N GLU A 117 -19.71 5.87 16.62
CA GLU A 117 -18.56 6.73 16.34
C GLU A 117 -17.29 5.91 16.06
N ALA A 118 -17.03 4.84 16.81
CA ALA A 118 -15.90 3.94 16.56
C ALA A 118 -16.05 3.21 15.22
N LEU A 119 -17.27 2.80 14.84
CA LEU A 119 -17.51 2.21 13.51
C LEU A 119 -17.24 3.20 12.38
N ARG A 120 -17.67 4.46 12.53
CA ARG A 120 -17.39 5.51 11.54
C ARG A 120 -15.89 5.84 11.48
N ALA A 121 -15.21 5.88 12.61
CA ALA A 121 -13.77 6.09 12.68
C ALA A 121 -13.00 4.93 12.03
N PHE A 122 -13.43 3.69 12.26
CA PHE A 122 -12.88 2.50 11.61
C PHE A 122 -13.06 2.56 10.09
N ARG A 123 -14.27 2.88 9.62
CA ARG A 123 -14.56 3.01 8.18
C ARG A 123 -13.72 4.10 7.52
N THR A 124 -13.69 5.29 8.11
CA THR A 124 -12.86 6.38 7.58
C THR A 124 -11.37 6.00 7.61
N SER A 125 -10.92 5.24 8.60
CA SER A 125 -9.55 4.71 8.62
C SER A 125 -9.29 3.73 7.47
N LEU A 126 -10.22 2.82 7.16
CA LEU A 126 -10.08 1.91 6.03
C LEU A 126 -10.04 2.67 4.69
N GLU A 127 -10.93 3.63 4.51
CA GLU A 127 -11.03 4.40 3.26
C GLU A 127 -9.84 5.35 3.05
N THR A 128 -9.34 5.98 4.12
CA THR A 128 -8.30 7.02 4.02
C THR A 128 -6.88 6.54 4.27
N LYS A 129 -6.68 5.63 5.23
CA LYS A 129 -5.33 5.20 5.64
C LYS A 129 -4.90 3.89 5.01
N CYS A 130 -5.85 3.00 4.72
CA CYS A 130 -5.55 1.65 4.23
C CYS A 130 -6.40 1.28 3.00
N PRO A 131 -6.35 2.07 1.91
CA PRO A 131 -7.01 1.68 0.67
C PRO A 131 -6.42 0.35 0.18
N ILE A 132 -7.29 -0.60 -0.14
CA ILE A 132 -6.88 -1.91 -0.68
C ILE A 132 -6.57 -1.71 -2.17
N PRO A 133 -5.35 -2.01 -2.65
CA PRO A 133 -5.01 -1.89 -4.07
C PRO A 133 -5.90 -2.82 -4.92
N LEU A 134 -6.44 -2.30 -6.03
CA LEU A 134 -7.29 -3.08 -6.95
C LEU A 134 -6.53 -4.28 -7.52
N ASP A 135 -5.27 -4.10 -7.89
CA ASP A 135 -4.41 -5.17 -8.40
C ASP A 135 -4.30 -6.35 -7.41
N LEU A 136 -4.30 -6.06 -6.10
CA LEU A 136 -4.29 -7.11 -5.07
C LEU A 136 -5.61 -7.87 -5.05
N LEU A 137 -6.75 -7.19 -5.23
CA LEU A 137 -8.06 -7.85 -5.28
C LEU A 137 -8.15 -8.78 -6.50
N ASP A 138 -7.71 -8.32 -7.66
CA ASP A 138 -7.71 -9.12 -8.89
C ASP A 138 -6.80 -10.34 -8.76
N LEU A 139 -5.63 -10.18 -8.13
CA LEU A 139 -4.69 -11.27 -7.83
C LEU A 139 -5.19 -12.23 -6.75
N MET A 140 -6.16 -11.83 -5.93
CA MET A 140 -6.81 -12.72 -4.97
C MET A 140 -8.00 -13.46 -5.58
N ASP A 141 -8.63 -12.90 -6.61
CA ASP A 141 -9.82 -13.45 -7.29
C ASP A 141 -9.47 -14.45 -8.42
N VAL A 142 -8.20 -14.77 -8.62
CA VAL A 142 -7.79 -15.77 -9.62
C VAL A 142 -8.40 -17.13 -9.25
N ASN A 143 -9.34 -17.58 -10.09
CA ASN A 143 -10.11 -18.80 -9.88
C ASN A 143 -9.23 -20.05 -9.68
N PRO A 144 -9.71 -21.07 -8.93
CA PRO A 144 -9.01 -22.34 -8.75
C PRO A 144 -8.67 -23.02 -10.10
N PRO A 145 -7.53 -23.74 -10.19
CA PRO A 145 -6.90 -24.52 -9.11
C PRO A 145 -5.76 -23.84 -8.33
N SER A 146 -5.23 -22.71 -8.81
CA SER A 146 -4.23 -21.95 -8.06
C SER A 146 -4.90 -21.18 -6.95
N PHE A 147 -4.55 -21.46 -5.69
CA PHE A 147 -4.90 -20.58 -4.58
C PHE A 147 -4.43 -19.15 -4.92
N GLY A 148 -5.33 -18.17 -4.83
CA GLY A 148 -5.03 -16.77 -5.12
C GLY A 148 -3.77 -16.27 -4.40
N LEU A 149 -3.18 -15.19 -4.90
CA LEU A 149 -1.90 -14.70 -4.38
C LEU A 149 -2.03 -14.34 -2.90
N ASN A 150 -1.11 -14.84 -2.07
CA ASN A 150 -1.05 -14.44 -0.67
C ASN A 150 -0.74 -12.93 -0.60
N PRO A 151 -1.55 -12.11 0.10
CA PRO A 151 -1.34 -10.66 0.18
C PRO A 151 0.03 -10.28 0.79
N GLN A 152 0.62 -11.16 1.61
CA GLN A 152 1.97 -10.97 2.13
C GLN A 152 3.04 -11.04 1.03
N VAL A 153 2.84 -11.87 0.01
CA VAL A 153 3.76 -11.98 -1.14
C VAL A 153 3.68 -10.71 -1.99
N TYR A 154 2.47 -10.21 -2.23
CA TYR A 154 2.26 -8.92 -2.91
C TYR A 154 2.97 -7.77 -2.20
N ALA A 155 2.78 -7.64 -0.88
CA ALA A 155 3.43 -6.60 -0.07
C ALA A 155 4.97 -6.70 -0.12
N ARG A 156 5.53 -7.91 -0.02
CA ARG A 156 6.98 -8.15 -0.16
C ARG A 156 7.48 -7.81 -1.56
N GLY A 157 6.71 -8.12 -2.60
CA GLY A 157 7.03 -7.78 -3.99
C GLY A 157 7.12 -6.27 -4.19
N LEU A 158 6.10 -5.53 -3.72
CA LEU A 158 6.10 -4.06 -3.75
C LEU A 158 7.31 -3.46 -3.03
N MET A 159 7.64 -3.98 -1.84
CA MET A 159 8.80 -3.49 -1.08
C MET A 159 10.12 -3.74 -1.82
N LYS A 160 10.30 -4.93 -2.41
CA LYS A 160 11.49 -5.25 -3.21
C LYS A 160 11.61 -4.34 -4.43
N GLU A 161 10.52 -4.09 -5.14
CA GLU A 161 10.52 -3.20 -6.30
C GLU A 161 10.79 -1.75 -5.90
N ALA A 162 10.24 -1.26 -4.79
CA ALA A 162 10.53 0.07 -4.26
C ALA A 162 12.03 0.24 -3.92
N ILE A 163 12.66 -0.77 -3.30
CA ILE A 163 14.10 -0.76 -3.02
C ILE A 163 14.91 -0.73 -4.31
N LYS A 164 14.53 -1.54 -5.30
CA LYS A 164 15.19 -1.58 -6.62
C LYS A 164 15.10 -0.23 -7.33
N GLN A 165 13.93 0.40 -7.31
CA GLN A 165 13.72 1.72 -7.88
C GLN A 165 14.56 2.77 -7.16
N LEU A 166 14.58 2.76 -5.82
CA LEU A 166 15.40 3.66 -5.00
C LEU A 166 16.89 3.55 -5.37
N ALA A 167 17.44 2.33 -5.43
CA ALA A 167 18.82 2.10 -5.85
C ALA A 167 19.08 2.59 -7.29
N GLY A 168 18.08 2.51 -8.17
CA GLY A 168 18.12 3.09 -9.52
C GLY A 168 18.14 4.62 -9.52
N TYR A 169 17.42 5.27 -8.60
CA TYR A 169 17.44 6.72 -8.43
C TYR A 169 18.76 7.21 -7.85
N GLU A 170 19.31 6.53 -6.85
CA GLU A 170 20.59 6.90 -6.23
C GLU A 170 21.76 6.84 -7.22
N ARG A 171 21.82 5.79 -8.05
CA ARG A 171 22.83 5.69 -9.12
C ARG A 171 22.73 6.84 -10.12
N ARG A 172 21.52 7.22 -10.53
CA ARG A 172 21.30 8.35 -11.44
C ARG A 172 21.63 9.69 -10.79
N LYS A 173 21.24 9.89 -9.52
CA LYS A 173 21.60 11.07 -8.73
C LYS A 173 23.11 11.26 -8.70
N ARG A 174 23.87 10.20 -8.37
CA ARG A 174 25.34 10.24 -8.34
C ARG A 174 25.96 10.56 -9.70
N ALA A 175 25.42 10.00 -10.78
CA ALA A 175 25.88 10.31 -12.13
C ALA A 175 25.65 11.78 -12.51
N LEU A 176 24.51 12.36 -12.10
CA LEU A 176 24.21 13.78 -12.30
C LEU A 176 25.10 14.69 -11.45
N GLU A 177 25.39 14.31 -10.21
CA GLU A 177 26.34 15.04 -9.36
C GLU A 177 27.73 15.06 -10.01
N MET A 178 28.22 13.93 -10.50
CA MET A 178 29.49 13.85 -11.22
C MET A 178 29.51 14.71 -12.49
N LEU A 179 28.41 14.71 -13.25
CA LEU A 179 28.27 15.56 -14.44
C LEU A 179 28.27 17.05 -14.06
N GLY A 180 27.54 17.42 -13.00
CA GLY A 180 27.51 18.78 -12.47
C GLY A 180 28.90 19.27 -12.07
N SER A 181 29.63 18.48 -11.29
CA SER A 181 31.00 18.80 -10.90
C SER A 181 31.96 18.90 -12.10
N ALA A 182 31.78 18.08 -13.13
CA ALA A 182 32.57 18.16 -14.35
C ALA A 182 32.29 19.44 -15.15
N LEU A 183 31.01 19.84 -15.25
CA LEU A 183 30.61 21.08 -15.90
C LEU A 183 31.12 22.31 -15.14
N GLU A 184 30.97 22.35 -13.82
CA GLU A 184 31.49 23.43 -12.97
C GLU A 184 33.01 23.57 -13.13
N LYS A 185 33.72 22.45 -13.15
CA LYS A 185 35.17 22.45 -13.39
C LYS A 185 35.52 22.97 -14.79
N GLY A 186 34.82 22.51 -15.82
CA GLY A 186 35.04 22.97 -17.19
C GLY A 186 34.75 24.45 -17.39
N MET A 187 33.71 24.98 -16.74
CA MET A 187 33.41 26.42 -16.74
C MET A 187 34.50 27.22 -16.03
N GLY A 188 34.96 26.78 -14.86
CA GLY A 188 36.03 27.45 -14.12
C GLY A 188 37.40 27.43 -14.81
N GLU A 189 37.68 26.43 -15.66
CA GLU A 189 38.86 26.40 -16.52
C GLU A 189 38.72 27.37 -17.71
N ALA A 190 37.55 27.40 -18.36
CA ALA A 190 37.28 28.32 -19.46
C ALA A 190 37.38 29.81 -19.05
N GLU A 191 36.92 30.17 -17.85
CA GLU A 191 37.06 31.52 -17.32
C GLU A 191 38.53 31.91 -17.06
N LYS A 192 39.37 30.96 -16.67
CA LYS A 192 40.82 31.19 -16.46
C LYS A 192 41.57 31.35 -17.78
N ASP A 193 41.22 30.59 -18.80
CA ASP A 193 41.85 30.70 -20.12
C ASP A 193 41.52 32.04 -20.81
N VAL A 194 40.32 32.58 -20.60
CA VAL A 194 39.96 33.93 -21.09
C VAL A 194 40.71 35.04 -20.34
N GLY A 195 41.00 34.85 -19.05
CA GLY A 195 41.82 35.79 -18.26
C GLY A 195 43.33 35.72 -18.53
N SER A 196 43.82 34.65 -19.18
CA SER A 196 45.25 34.44 -19.46
C SER A 196 45.62 34.62 -20.93
N ALA A 197 44.67 34.96 -21.80
CA ALA A 197 44.88 35.15 -23.23
C ALA A 197 45.59 36.46 -23.64
N GLU A 198 46.07 37.28 -22.69
CA GLU A 198 46.86 38.48 -23.00
C GLU A 198 48.38 38.21 -23.08
N SER A 199 48.83 36.96 -22.88
CA SER A 199 50.24 36.60 -23.10
C SER A 199 50.41 35.10 -23.37
N GLN A 200 50.38 34.70 -24.65
CA GLN A 200 51.39 33.82 -25.28
C GLN A 200 50.91 33.18 -26.60
N THR A 201 51.83 33.17 -27.56
CA THR A 201 51.74 32.64 -28.92
C THR A 201 51.72 31.10 -28.97
N PRO A 202 51.21 30.48 -30.06
CA PRO A 202 50.91 29.05 -30.08
C PRO A 202 52.15 28.20 -30.41
N LYS A 203 52.41 27.17 -29.61
CA LYS A 203 53.19 26.00 -30.02
C LYS A 203 52.36 24.73 -29.84
N GLU A 204 51.85 24.30 -30.98
CA GLU A 204 51.19 23.04 -31.26
C GLU A 204 52.10 21.85 -30.93
N LYS A 205 51.68 21.01 -29.98
CA LYS A 205 52.05 19.58 -29.94
C LYS A 205 50.85 18.76 -29.48
N VAL A 206 50.13 18.27 -30.48
CA VAL A 206 49.10 17.23 -30.34
C VAL A 206 49.80 15.90 -30.08
N THR A 207 49.65 15.34 -28.88
CA THR A 207 49.98 13.94 -28.59
C THR A 207 48.71 13.25 -28.08
N VAL A 208 48.02 12.57 -28.99
CA VAL A 208 46.84 11.74 -28.70
C VAL A 208 47.32 10.43 -28.08
N ASN A 209 47.12 10.24 -26.78
CA ASN A 209 47.23 8.94 -26.12
C ASN A 209 45.86 8.48 -25.61
N THR A 210 45.08 7.86 -26.49
CA THR A 210 43.89 7.08 -26.14
C THR A 210 44.25 5.61 -25.99
N THR A 211 44.52 5.16 -24.77
CA THR A 211 44.46 3.73 -24.40
C THR A 211 43.32 3.52 -23.42
N ARG A 212 42.13 3.23 -23.98
CA ARG A 212 40.98 2.71 -23.24
C ARG A 212 41.28 1.27 -22.82
N LYS A 213 41.68 1.07 -21.56
CA LYS A 213 41.64 -0.25 -20.91
C LYS A 213 40.29 -0.35 -20.18
N ARG A 214 39.28 -0.90 -20.85
CA ARG A 214 38.01 -1.29 -20.21
C ARG A 214 38.32 -2.48 -19.30
N LYS A 215 38.35 -2.24 -17.99
CA LYS A 215 38.28 -3.31 -16.99
C LYS A 215 36.80 -3.63 -16.81
N SER A 216 36.36 -4.73 -17.41
CA SER A 216 35.08 -5.36 -17.12
C SER A 216 35.09 -5.74 -15.64
N ASP A 217 34.28 -5.04 -14.85
CA ASP A 217 33.99 -5.40 -13.47
C ASP A 217 32.86 -6.44 -13.54
N GLU A 218 33.28 -7.69 -13.49
CA GLU A 218 32.47 -8.89 -13.41
C GLU A 218 31.88 -8.95 -12.00
N LEU A 219 30.62 -8.54 -11.86
CA LEU A 219 29.86 -8.71 -10.63
C LEU A 219 29.36 -10.15 -10.59
N ASP A 220 30.16 -11.02 -9.98
CA ASP A 220 29.71 -12.29 -9.40
C ASP A 220 28.66 -11.99 -8.34
N LEU A 221 27.39 -12.11 -8.72
CA LEU A 221 26.28 -12.37 -7.82
C LEU A 221 26.09 -13.88 -7.80
N GLU A 222 26.91 -14.57 -7.00
CA GLU A 222 26.64 -15.97 -6.66
C GLU A 222 25.31 -16.04 -5.90
N ASP A 223 24.35 -16.69 -6.55
CA ASP A 223 23.07 -17.12 -6.00
C ASP A 223 23.29 -18.04 -4.80
N ASP A 224 23.01 -17.52 -3.60
CA ASP A 224 22.97 -18.29 -2.36
C ASP A 224 21.64 -19.07 -2.27
N GLU A 225 21.50 -20.07 -3.16
CA GLU A 225 20.35 -21.00 -3.21
C GLU A 225 20.66 -22.36 -2.53
N SER A 226 21.52 -22.37 -1.51
CA SER A 226 22.04 -23.62 -0.89
C SER A 226 21.39 -24.05 0.44
N LYS A 227 20.10 -23.76 0.70
CA LYS A 227 19.41 -24.31 1.90
C LYS A 227 18.03 -24.94 1.67
N ARG A 228 17.76 -25.44 0.46
CA ARG A 228 16.76 -26.50 0.24
C ARG A 228 17.51 -27.80 -0.04
N ASN A 229 17.69 -28.60 1.01
CA ASN A 229 17.63 -30.08 0.99
C ASN A 229 18.23 -30.61 2.29
N LYS A 230 17.38 -30.77 3.31
CA LYS A 230 17.55 -31.83 4.30
C LYS A 230 16.19 -32.23 4.86
N ILE A 231 15.39 -32.83 3.98
CA ILE A 231 14.42 -33.85 4.38
C ILE A 231 15.07 -35.14 3.90
N GLU A 232 15.49 -35.98 4.83
CA GLU A 232 15.59 -37.42 4.60
C GLU A 232 15.56 -38.15 5.96
N HIS A 233 14.59 -39.05 6.04
CA HIS A 233 14.37 -40.17 6.96
C HIS A 233 14.11 -39.93 8.45
#